data_AF-A0A953SVN3-F1
#
_entry.id   AF-A0A953SVN3-F1
#
_cell.length_a   1.000
_cell.length_b   1.000
_cell.length_c   1.000
_cell.angle_alpha   90.00
_cell.angle_beta   90.00
_cell.angle_gamma   90.00
#
_symmetry.space_group_name_H-M   'P 1'
#
loop_
_entity.id
_entity.type
_entity.pdbx_description
1 polymer ?
#
loop_
_entity_poly.entity_id
_entity_poly.type
_entity_poly.pdbx_seq_one_letter_code
_entity_poly.pdbx_strand_id
1 'polypeptide(L)'
;MIKQNKAVILSLEKLGGVATLGQLNQEVMTIKNCVWKTKTPFASIRRIVQLDKNIYKIKPGLYGLLKFKKENEAKGIIAENSKNKNSREVIEFNHSYYQGLLLTVGNLKGLKTFIPNQDKNKKFIDKILGEIRTLNILPG
;
A
#
# COMPACT_ATOMS: atom_id res chain seq x y z
N MET A 1 12.04 18.67 -16.98
CA MET A 1 10.65 18.47 -16.56
C MET A 1 10.28 17.01 -16.71
N ILE A 2 9.83 16.36 -15.64
CA ILE A 2 9.53 14.91 -15.65
C ILE A 2 8.07 14.68 -16.07
N LYS A 3 7.81 13.61 -16.83
CA LYS A 3 6.45 13.19 -17.20
C LYS A 3 5.69 12.66 -15.97
N GLN A 4 4.39 12.94 -15.86
CA GLN A 4 3.55 12.53 -14.74
C GLN A 4 3.60 11.02 -14.45
N ASN A 5 3.53 10.17 -15.49
CA ASN A 5 3.68 8.72 -15.33
C ASN A 5 5.01 8.34 -14.67
N LYS A 6 6.10 8.99 -15.08
CA LYS A 6 7.43 8.75 -14.52
C LYS A 6 7.50 9.19 -13.05
N ALA A 7 6.80 10.26 -12.69
CA ALA A 7 6.73 10.73 -11.30
C ALA A 7 6.05 9.70 -10.40
N VAL A 8 4.95 9.11 -10.87
CA VAL A 8 4.22 8.05 -10.15
C VAL A 8 5.08 6.79 -10.03
N ILE A 9 5.76 6.36 -11.09
CA ILE A 9 6.65 5.19 -11.06
C ILE A 9 7.81 5.42 -10.08
N LEU A 10 8.49 6.56 -10.15
CA LEU A 10 9.59 6.90 -9.23
C LEU A 10 9.14 6.91 -7.77
N SER A 11 7.93 7.41 -7.50
CA SER A 11 7.36 7.41 -6.15
C SER A 11 7.09 5.98 -5.65
N LEU A 12 6.53 5.12 -6.50
CA LEU A 12 6.37 3.69 -6.21
C LEU A 12 7.72 3.00 -5.94
N GLU A 13 8.76 3.31 -6.71
CA GLU A 13 10.11 2.76 -6.51
C GLU A 13 10.69 3.19 -5.17
N LYS A 14 10.58 4.48 -4.83
CA LYS A 14 11.05 5.03 -3.56
C LYS A 14 10.34 4.43 -2.35
N LEU A 15 9.07 4.07 -2.50
CA LEU A 15 8.26 3.40 -1.48
C LEU A 15 8.50 1.87 -1.42
N GLY A 16 9.53 1.35 -2.10
CA GLY A 16 9.89 -0.07 -2.02
C GLY A 16 9.09 -0.98 -2.94
N GLY A 17 8.47 -0.43 -3.99
CA GLY A 17 7.83 -1.19 -5.06
C GLY A 17 6.36 -1.54 -4.83
N VAL A 18 5.79 -1.20 -3.67
CA VAL A 18 4.37 -1.33 -3.32
C VAL A 18 3.93 -0.10 -2.52
N ALA A 19 2.78 0.47 -2.88
CA ALA A 19 2.25 1.62 -2.16
C ALA A 19 0.73 1.69 -2.23
N THR A 20 0.14 2.27 -1.18
CA THR A 20 -1.26 2.69 -1.21
C THR A 20 -1.43 3.94 -2.08
N LEU A 21 -2.63 4.14 -2.63
CA LEU A 21 -2.97 5.36 -3.37
C LEU A 21 -2.77 6.63 -2.52
N GLY A 22 -3.03 6.54 -1.21
CA GLY A 22 -2.81 7.64 -0.27
C GLY A 22 -1.33 8.01 -0.15
N GLN A 23 -0.44 7.02 0.04
CA GLN A 23 1.00 7.25 0.09
C GLN A 23 1.52 7.83 -1.24
N LEU A 24 1.05 7.31 -2.37
CA LEU A 24 1.43 7.85 -3.68
C LEU A 24 0.99 9.30 -3.86
N ASN A 25 -0.23 9.64 -3.44
CA ASN A 25 -0.69 11.03 -3.49
C ASN A 25 0.21 11.97 -2.69
N GLN A 26 0.72 11.54 -1.53
CA GLN A 26 1.64 12.36 -0.73
C GLN A 26 3.01 12.45 -1.40
N GLU A 27 3.61 11.31 -1.75
CA GLU A 27 4.98 11.25 -2.27
C GLU A 27 5.12 11.95 -3.63
N VAL A 28 4.18 11.72 -4.54
CA VAL A 28 4.20 12.32 -5.88
C VAL A 28 4.11 13.85 -5.83
N MET A 29 3.39 14.41 -4.84
CA MET A 29 3.26 15.86 -4.67
C MET A 29 4.55 16.52 -4.17
N THR A 30 5.48 15.75 -3.60
CA THR A 30 6.80 16.28 -3.20
C THR A 30 7.71 16.57 -4.40
N ILE A 31 7.42 15.97 -5.58
CA ILE A 31 8.24 16.10 -6.78
C ILE A 31 7.97 17.44 -7.47
N LYS A 32 8.78 18.46 -7.13
CA LYS A 32 8.67 19.83 -7.69
C LYS A 32 8.91 19.91 -9.20
N ASN A 33 9.64 18.96 -9.79
CA ASN A 33 9.98 18.94 -11.22
C ASN A 33 8.90 18.26 -12.11
N CYS A 34 7.72 17.98 -11.55
CA CYS A 34 6.56 17.42 -12.26
C CYS A 34 5.40 18.42 -12.25
N VAL A 35 4.96 18.87 -13.43
CA VAL A 35 3.84 19.82 -13.55
C VAL A 35 2.53 19.07 -13.77
N TRP A 36 1.57 19.32 -12.88
CA TRP A 36 0.20 18.82 -13.00
C TRP A 36 -0.65 19.89 -13.70
N LYS A 37 -0.86 19.73 -15.02
CA LYS A 37 -1.66 20.68 -15.82
C LYS A 37 -3.17 20.62 -15.54
N THR A 38 -3.62 19.72 -14.67
CA THR A 38 -5.03 19.48 -14.33
C THR A 38 -5.39 20.13 -13.01
N LYS A 39 -6.67 20.54 -12.85
CA LYS A 39 -7.23 20.98 -11.56
C LYS A 39 -7.34 19.83 -10.54
N THR A 40 -7.25 18.58 -11.00
CA THR A 40 -7.38 17.37 -10.16
C THR A 40 -6.17 16.43 -10.31
N PRO A 41 -4.99 16.80 -9.79
CA PRO A 41 -3.78 15.96 -9.85
C PRO A 41 -3.99 14.53 -9.34
N PHE A 42 -4.77 14.35 -8.25
CA PHE A 42 -5.08 13.03 -7.70
C PHE A 42 -5.91 12.14 -8.66
N ALA A 43 -6.78 12.73 -9.47
CA ALA A 43 -7.52 11.99 -10.49
C ALA A 43 -6.59 11.49 -11.60
N SER A 44 -5.61 12.32 -11.99
CA SER A 44 -4.56 11.92 -12.92
C SER A 44 -3.67 10.82 -12.34
N ILE A 45 -3.25 10.91 -11.07
CA ILE A 45 -2.50 9.83 -10.40
C ILE A 45 -3.30 8.53 -10.41
N ARG A 46 -4.59 8.58 -10.03
CA ARG A 46 -5.49 7.41 -10.06
C ARG A 46 -5.58 6.79 -11.47
N ARG A 47 -5.71 7.62 -12.51
CA ARG A 47 -5.72 7.15 -13.90
C ARG A 47 -4.40 6.49 -14.29
N ILE A 48 -3.26 7.08 -13.90
CA ILE A 48 -1.93 6.53 -14.19
C ILE A 48 -1.75 5.15 -13.56
N VAL A 49 -2.04 4.99 -12.26
CA VAL A 49 -1.87 3.68 -11.59
C VAL A 49 -2.80 2.59 -12.12
N GLN A 50 -3.89 2.96 -12.81
CA GLN A 50 -4.82 2.03 -13.43
C GLN A 50 -4.44 1.66 -14.86
N LEU A 51 -3.85 2.57 -15.63
CA LEU A 51 -3.59 2.40 -17.06
C LEU A 51 -2.13 2.12 -17.40
N ASP A 52 -1.18 2.43 -16.52
CA ASP A 52 0.24 2.25 -16.81
C ASP A 52 0.61 0.76 -16.78
N LYS A 53 1.15 0.27 -17.90
CA LYS A 53 1.54 -1.13 -18.09
C LYS A 53 2.64 -1.63 -17.15
N ASN A 54 3.35 -0.74 -16.46
CA ASN A 54 4.39 -1.12 -15.49
C ASN A 54 3.84 -1.27 -14.07
N ILE A 55 2.58 -0.88 -13.85
CA ILE A 55 1.92 -0.92 -12.55
C ILE A 55 0.85 -2.01 -12.59
N TYR A 56 0.77 -2.81 -11.53
CA TYR A 56 -0.30 -3.78 -11.36
C TYR A 56 -1.08 -3.49 -10.08
N LYS A 57 -2.38 -3.79 -10.13
CA LYS A 57 -3.27 -3.66 -8.99
C LYS A 57 -3.13 -4.91 -8.12
N ILE A 58 -2.78 -4.71 -6.85
CA ILE A 58 -2.78 -5.79 -5.85
C ILE A 58 -4.17 -5.87 -5.23
N LYS A 59 -4.70 -4.72 -4.79
CA LYS A 59 -6.04 -4.55 -4.20
C LYS A 59 -6.62 -3.17 -4.54
N PRO A 60 -7.93 -2.94 -4.34
CA PRO A 60 -8.48 -1.59 -4.43
C PRO A 60 -7.69 -0.61 -3.55
N GLY A 61 -7.05 0.39 -4.18
CA GLY A 61 -6.22 1.36 -3.47
C GLY A 61 -4.79 0.91 -3.15
N LEU A 62 -4.37 -0.29 -3.54
CA LEU A 62 -3.00 -0.81 -3.37
C LEU A 62 -2.40 -1.25 -4.70
N TYR A 63 -1.26 -0.68 -5.03
CA TYR A 63 -0.59 -0.86 -6.32
C TYR A 63 0.86 -1.26 -6.13
N GLY A 64 1.39 -2.03 -7.07
CA GLY A 64 2.80 -2.44 -7.10
C GLY A 64 3.41 -2.26 -8.48
N LEU A 65 4.73 -2.25 -8.55
CA LEU A 65 5.46 -2.23 -9.82
C LEU A 65 5.74 -3.65 -10.30
N LEU A 66 5.47 -3.91 -11.57
CA LEU A 66 5.67 -5.23 -12.19
C LEU A 66 7.10 -5.73 -12.06
N LYS A 67 8.10 -4.83 -12.12
CA LYS A 67 9.51 -5.20 -11.93
C LYS A 67 9.81 -5.81 -10.56
N PHE A 68 9.06 -5.41 -9.52
CA PHE A 68 9.20 -5.91 -8.15
C PHE A 68 8.19 -7.01 -7.82
N LYS A 69 7.38 -7.47 -8.78
CA LYS A 69 6.28 -8.40 -8.52
C LYS A 69 6.74 -9.67 -7.80
N LYS A 70 7.83 -10.29 -8.26
CA LYS A 70 8.39 -11.51 -7.63
C LYS A 70 8.86 -11.25 -6.20
N GLU A 71 9.51 -10.11 -5.95
CA GLU A 71 9.95 -9.72 -4.61
C GLU A 71 8.77 -9.43 -3.68
N ASN A 72 7.72 -8.80 -4.21
CA ASN A 72 6.50 -8.51 -3.49
C ASN A 72 5.78 -9.82 -3.11
N GLU A 73 5.68 -10.76 -4.05
CA GLU A 73 5.12 -12.10 -3.79
C GLU A 73 5.94 -12.85 -2.74
N ALA A 74 7.27 -12.81 -2.80
CA ALA A 74 8.15 -13.39 -1.77
C ALA A 74 8.00 -12.72 -0.39
N LYS A 75 7.58 -11.45 -0.35
CA LYS A 75 7.24 -10.74 0.90
C LYS A 75 5.82 -11.06 1.41
N GLY A 76 5.05 -11.86 0.68
CA GLY A 76 3.67 -12.23 1.00
C GLY A 76 2.62 -11.26 0.45
N ILE A 77 3.01 -10.32 -0.42
CA ILE A 77 2.10 -9.36 -1.06
C ILE A 77 1.57 -9.96 -2.36
N ILE A 78 0.45 -10.66 -2.27
CA ILE A 78 -0.11 -11.42 -3.38
C ILE A 78 -1.30 -10.67 -3.98
N ALA A 79 -1.29 -10.51 -5.30
CA ALA A 79 -2.43 -9.95 -6.01
C ALA A 79 -3.57 -10.97 -6.06
N GLU A 80 -4.75 -10.54 -5.59
CA GLU A 80 -5.96 -11.36 -5.61
C GLU A 80 -6.48 -11.49 -7.05
N ASN A 81 -6.69 -12.73 -7.49
CA ASN A 81 -7.30 -13.07 -8.76
C ASN A 81 -8.34 -14.18 -8.56
N SER A 82 -9.18 -14.42 -9.58
CA SER A 82 -10.27 -15.39 -9.49
C SER A 82 -9.81 -16.82 -9.21
N LYS A 83 -8.53 -17.16 -9.45
CA LYS A 83 -7.97 -18.49 -9.24
C LYS A 83 -7.39 -18.68 -7.83
N ASN A 84 -6.84 -17.63 -7.22
CA ASN A 84 -6.13 -17.72 -5.93
C ASN A 84 -6.92 -17.10 -4.75
N LYS A 85 -8.13 -16.58 -4.97
CA LYS A 85 -8.94 -15.94 -3.92
C LYS A 85 -9.14 -16.79 -2.66
N ASN A 86 -9.24 -18.11 -2.83
CA ASN A 86 -9.42 -19.07 -1.72
C ASN A 86 -8.09 -19.73 -1.28
N SER A 87 -6.95 -19.29 -1.82
CA SER A 87 -5.65 -19.78 -1.38
C SER A 87 -5.35 -19.27 0.02
N ARG A 88 -4.69 -20.12 0.82
CA ARG A 88 -4.30 -19.78 2.20
C ARG A 88 -3.46 -18.51 2.26
N GLU A 89 -2.54 -18.34 1.31
CA GLU A 89 -1.65 -17.18 1.25
C GLU A 89 -2.41 -15.87 1.02
N VAL A 90 -3.40 -15.86 0.11
CA VAL A 90 -4.25 -14.67 -0.12
C VAL A 90 -5.12 -14.38 1.09
N ILE A 91 -5.65 -15.40 1.77
CA ILE A 91 -6.45 -15.21 2.99
C ILE A 91 -5.59 -14.60 4.11
N GLU A 92 -4.38 -15.13 4.34
CA GLU A 92 -3.44 -14.63 5.34
C GLU A 92 -2.95 -13.21 5.02
N PHE A 93 -2.66 -12.93 3.75
CA PHE A 93 -2.34 -11.58 3.28
C PHE A 93 -3.52 -10.63 3.48
N ASN A 94 -4.74 -11.04 3.15
CA ASN A 94 -5.93 -10.21 3.33
C ASN A 94 -6.16 -9.87 4.80
N HIS A 95 -6.03 -10.86 5.67
CA HIS A 95 -6.21 -10.70 7.11
C HIS A 95 -5.22 -9.68 7.67
N SER A 96 -3.93 -9.88 7.43
CA SER A 96 -2.87 -8.97 7.88
C SER A 96 -3.00 -7.57 7.25
N TYR A 97 -3.36 -7.50 5.97
CA TYR A 97 -3.56 -6.24 5.26
C TYR A 97 -4.70 -5.40 5.87
N TYR A 98 -5.88 -5.98 6.06
CA TYR A 98 -7.01 -5.24 6.62
C TYR A 98 -6.78 -4.88 8.09
N GLN A 99 -6.14 -5.74 8.87
CA GLN A 99 -5.73 -5.43 10.23
C GLN A 99 -4.82 -4.20 10.27
N GLY A 100 -3.77 -4.17 9.45
CA GLY A 100 -2.86 -3.02 9.39
C GLY A 100 -3.54 -1.74 8.91
N LEU A 101 -4.49 -1.85 7.98
CA LEU A 101 -5.28 -0.71 7.53
C LEU A 101 -6.14 -0.14 8.68
N LEU A 102 -6.81 -0.99 9.46
CA LEU A 102 -7.61 -0.57 10.62
C LEU A 102 -6.75 0.12 11.68
N LEU A 103 -5.58 -0.44 11.99
CA LEU A 103 -4.63 0.19 12.92
C LEU A 103 -4.20 1.57 12.41
N THR A 104 -3.85 1.67 11.13
CA THR A 104 -3.43 2.94 10.51
C THR A 104 -4.55 3.98 10.58
N VAL A 105 -5.79 3.61 10.25
CA VAL A 105 -6.95 4.51 10.34
C VAL A 105 -7.22 4.94 11.79
N GLY A 106 -7.14 4.02 12.75
CA GLY A 106 -7.31 4.33 14.16
C GLY A 106 -6.26 5.33 14.65
N ASN A 107 -4.99 5.12 14.30
CA ASN A 107 -3.89 6.03 14.65
C ASN A 107 -4.08 7.42 14.04
N LEU A 108 -4.51 7.50 12.77
CA LEU A 108 -4.80 8.77 12.10
C LEU A 108 -5.98 9.52 12.76
N LYS A 109 -6.90 8.79 13.40
CA LYS A 109 -8.01 9.36 14.19
C LYS A 109 -7.60 9.69 15.63
N GLY A 110 -6.34 9.50 16.02
CA GLY A 110 -5.87 9.69 17.40
C GLY A 110 -6.40 8.64 18.38
N LEU A 111 -6.91 7.51 17.89
CA LEU A 111 -7.42 6.43 18.73
C LEU A 111 -6.29 5.51 19.19
N LYS A 112 -6.50 4.89 20.35
CA LYS A 112 -5.67 3.79 20.81
C LYS A 112 -6.05 2.52 20.04
N THR A 113 -5.06 1.82 19.52
CA THR A 113 -5.18 0.71 18.58
C THR A 113 -4.42 -0.50 19.12
N PHE A 114 -5.08 -1.65 19.08
CA PHE A 114 -4.55 -2.90 19.61
C PHE A 114 -4.59 -3.98 18.54
N ILE A 115 -3.61 -4.88 18.57
CA ILE A 115 -3.66 -6.12 17.82
C ILE A 115 -3.19 -7.28 18.69
N PRO A 116 -3.83 -8.47 18.59
CA PRO A 116 -3.44 -9.63 19.37
C PRO A 116 -1.97 -9.99 19.21
N ASN A 117 -1.35 -10.51 20.27
CA ASN A 117 0.06 -10.90 20.25
C ASN A 117 0.36 -12.04 19.26
N GLN A 118 -0.65 -12.83 18.88
CA GLN A 118 -0.54 -13.86 17.83
C GLN A 118 -0.33 -13.25 16.44
N ASP A 119 -0.89 -12.06 16.21
CA ASP A 119 -0.87 -11.38 14.92
C ASP A 119 0.22 -10.30 14.83
N LYS A 120 0.90 -10.00 15.94
CA LYS A 120 1.88 -8.90 16.01
C LYS A 120 3.00 -9.01 14.99
N ASN A 121 3.43 -10.23 14.64
CA ASN A 121 4.53 -10.49 13.70
C ASN A 121 4.08 -10.57 12.24
N LYS A 122 2.77 -10.45 11.96
CA LYS A 122 2.27 -10.46 10.58
C LYS A 122 2.72 -9.18 9.87
N LYS A 123 3.07 -9.34 8.58
CA LYS A 123 3.57 -8.24 7.74
C LYS A 123 2.42 -7.42 7.18
N PHE A 124 2.62 -6.10 7.14
CA PHE A 124 1.76 -5.12 6.49
C PHE A 124 2.60 -4.24 5.56
N ILE A 125 2.59 -4.57 4.27
CA ILE A 125 3.35 -3.90 3.20
C ILE A 125 4.87 -3.87 3.51
N ASP A 126 5.34 -2.81 4.17
CA ASP A 126 6.72 -2.52 4.52
C ASP A 126 7.00 -2.62 6.03
N LYS A 127 5.96 -2.82 6.84
CA LYS A 127 6.03 -2.81 8.31
C LYS A 127 5.45 -4.07 8.93
N ILE A 128 5.68 -4.24 10.23
CA ILE A 128 5.07 -5.31 11.02
C ILE A 128 3.87 -4.74 11.78
N LEU A 129 2.76 -5.49 11.89
CA LEU A 129 1.55 -5.00 12.55
C LEU A 129 1.79 -4.55 14.00
N GLY A 130 2.71 -5.21 14.70
CA GLY A 130 3.14 -4.84 16.05
C GLY A 130 3.81 -3.47 16.16
N GLU A 131 4.37 -2.91 15.09
CA GLU A 131 4.96 -1.56 15.08
C GLU A 131 3.91 -0.47 14.89
N ILE A 132 2.74 -0.83 14.34
CA ILE A 132 1.65 0.10 14.04
C ILE A 132 0.72 0.24 15.24
N ARG A 133 0.56 -0.81 16.07
CA ARG A 133 -0.30 -0.75 17.25
C ARG A 133 0.21 0.28 18.26
N THR A 134 -0.69 1.00 18.90
CA THR A 134 -0.35 1.92 19.99
C THR A 134 -0.49 1.29 21.37
N LEU A 135 -1.24 0.20 21.49
CA LEU A 135 -1.40 -0.58 22.72
C LEU A 135 -0.77 -1.97 22.60
N ASN A 136 0.07 -2.31 23.59
CA ASN A 136 0.65 -3.64 23.72
C ASN A 136 -0.26 -4.63 24.47
N ILE A 137 -1.15 -4.11 25.31
CA ILE A 137 -2.04 -4.86 26.19
C ILE A 137 -3.40 -4.14 26.17
N LEU A 138 -4.50 -4.89 26.13
CA LEU A 138 -5.83 -4.31 26.29
C LEU A 138 -5.97 -3.80 27.73
N PRO A 139 -6.47 -2.57 27.96
CA PRO A 139 -6.88 -2.17 29.29
C PRO A 139 -8.01 -3.09 29.74
N GLY A 140 -7.79 -3.79 30.86
CA GLY A 140 -8.80 -4.61 31.53
C GLY A 140 -9.79 -3.77 32.32
#